data_AF-A0A369QQJ6-F1
#
_entry.id   AF-A0A369QQJ6-F1
#
_cell.length_a   1.000
_cell.length_b   1.000
_cell.length_c   1.000
_cell.angle_alpha   90.00
_cell.angle_beta   90.00
_cell.angle_gamma   90.00
#
_symmetry.space_group_name_H-M   'P 1'
#
loop_
_entity.id
_entity.type
_entity.pdbx_description
1 polymer ?
#
loop_
_entity_poly.entity_id
_entity_poly.type
_entity_poly.pdbx_seq_one_letter_code
_entity_poly.pdbx_strand_id
1 'polypeptide(L)'
;MRPGFYDLLVNGKTQVLAKRTKRMFEDATPRGMEGEFIIEDRFFIRMNNQYYPVSNKKTILKVFNTTKKELQKYSRAQHLNFKKQNRESSLIKLVQYYDTLSAQIPEAN
;
A
#
# COMPACT_ATOMS: atom_id res chain seq x y z
N MET A 1 -8.12 7.00 21.51
CA MET A 1 -7.32 6.70 20.31
C MET A 1 -6.85 5.27 20.40
N ARG A 2 -7.04 4.43 19.37
CA ARG A 2 -6.47 3.07 19.38
C ARG A 2 -5.00 3.15 19.01
N PRO A 3 -4.09 2.49 19.75
CA PRO A 3 -2.66 2.53 19.44
C PRO A 3 -2.41 1.85 18.08
N GLY A 4 -1.57 2.50 17.27
CA GLY A 4 -1.10 2.02 15.99
C GLY A 4 0.03 2.92 15.53
N PHE A 5 0.97 2.38 14.76
CA PHE A 5 2.10 3.14 14.25
C PHE A 5 2.12 3.12 12.72
N TYR A 6 2.81 4.10 12.15
CA TYR A 6 3.11 4.15 10.73
C TYR A 6 4.52 3.61 10.51
N ASP A 7 4.65 2.64 9.63
CA ASP A 7 5.91 2.10 9.16
C ASP A 7 6.23 2.71 7.79
N LEU A 8 7.44 3.25 7.61
CA LEU A 8 7.88 3.85 6.35
C LEU A 8 8.58 2.79 5.51
N LEU A 9 7.85 2.20 4.56
CA LEU A 9 8.31 1.06 3.75
C LEU A 9 9.21 1.48 2.59
N VAL A 10 8.93 2.64 2.00
CA VAL A 10 9.73 3.22 0.92
C VAL A 10 9.92 4.69 1.21
N ASN A 11 11.16 5.16 1.15
CA ASN A 11 11.54 6.54 1.36
C ASN A 11 12.23 7.09 0.11
N GLY A 12 11.44 7.62 -0.84
CA GLY A 12 11.90 8.24 -2.09
C GLY A 12 11.08 9.49 -2.44
N LYS A 13 11.07 9.89 -3.72
CA LYS A 13 10.17 10.94 -4.23
C LYS A 13 8.71 10.58 -3.94
N THR A 14 8.41 9.29 -4.07
CA THR A 14 7.17 8.68 -3.60
C THR A 14 7.45 7.92 -2.30
N GLN A 15 6.66 8.16 -1.26
CA GLN A 15 6.79 7.40 -0.01
C GLN A 15 5.65 6.39 0.13
N VAL A 16 5.96 5.23 0.71
CA VAL A 16 4.96 4.22 1.06
C VAL A 16 4.92 4.07 2.56
N LEU A 17 3.74 4.23 3.14
CA LEU A 17 3.51 4.05 4.58
C LEU A 17 2.54 2.90 4.82
N ALA A 18 2.83 2.07 5.82
CA ALA A 18 1.93 1.07 6.35
C ALA A 18 1.46 1.48 7.74
N LYS A 19 0.16 1.69 7.90
CA LYS A 19 -0.47 1.86 9.22
C LYS A 19 -0.81 0.47 9.76
N ARG A 20 -0.15 0.09 10.83
CA ARG A 20 -0.37 -1.18 11.52
C ARG A 20 -1.23 -0.96 12.75
N THR A 21 -2.38 -1.62 12.81
CA THR A 21 -3.32 -1.51 13.94
C THR A 21 -3.70 -2.90 14.45
N LYS A 22 -3.65 -3.09 15.77
CA LYS A 22 -4.18 -4.28 16.44
C LYS A 22 -5.59 -3.97 16.93
N ARG A 23 -6.56 -4.80 16.56
CA ARG A 23 -7.96 -4.70 16.99
C ARG A 23 -8.33 -5.96 17.76
N MET A 24 -8.87 -5.79 18.95
CA MET A 24 -9.55 -6.88 19.65
C MET A 24 -10.95 -7.03 19.04
N PHE A 25 -11.25 -8.23 18.58
CA PHE A 25 -12.57 -8.62 18.12
C PHE A 25 -13.18 -9.46 19.23
N GLU A 26 -14.24 -8.96 19.84
CA GLU A 26 -15.01 -9.68 20.85
C GLU A 26 -16.28 -10.16 20.16
N ASP A 27 -16.37 -11.47 19.91
CA ASP A 27 -17.62 -12.09 19.52
C ASP A 27 -18.29 -12.68 20.77
N ALA A 28 -19.55 -12.32 20.99
CA ALA A 28 -20.38 -12.96 21.99
C ALA A 28 -20.80 -14.33 21.44
N THR A 29 -20.02 -15.36 21.77
CA THR A 29 -20.39 -16.74 21.43
C THR A 29 -21.31 -17.33 22.50
N PRO A 30 -22.13 -18.35 22.18
CA PRO A 30 -22.98 -19.04 23.17
C PRO A 30 -22.21 -19.70 24.32
N ARG A 31 -20.89 -19.85 24.21
CA ARG A 31 -20.00 -20.45 25.24
C ARG A 31 -19.16 -19.42 26.02
N GLY A 32 -19.25 -18.13 25.70
CA GLY A 32 -18.52 -17.06 26.37
C GLY A 32 -18.00 -15.97 25.42
N MET A 33 -17.29 -14.98 25.98
CA MET A 33 -16.53 -14.01 25.18
C MET A 33 -15.22 -14.65 24.72
N GLU A 34 -15.09 -14.91 23.42
CA GLU A 34 -13.81 -15.25 22.79
C GLU A 34 -13.25 -13.97 22.15
N GLY A 35 -12.09 -13.53 22.64
CA GLY A 35 -11.40 -12.34 22.13
C GLY A 35 -10.30 -12.72 21.16
N GLU A 36 -10.48 -12.44 19.87
CA GLU A 36 -9.41 -12.59 18.88
C GLU A 36 -8.70 -11.26 18.60
N PHE A 37 -7.37 -11.28 18.54
CA PHE A 37 -6.59 -10.12 18.10
C PHE A 37 -6.44 -10.14 16.57
N ILE A 38 -7.16 -9.25 15.88
CA ILE A 38 -7.06 -9.05 14.44
C ILE A 38 -6.02 -7.96 14.15
N ILE A 39 -5.03 -8.28 13.32
CA ILE A 39 -4.09 -7.30 12.77
C ILE A 39 -4.67 -6.72 11.47
N GLU A 40 -4.81 -5.40 11.44
CA GLU A 40 -5.31 -4.66 10.27
C GLU A 40 -4.21 -3.73 9.75
N ASP A 41 -3.73 -4.03 8.54
CA ASP A 41 -2.74 -3.23 7.81
C ASP A 41 -3.39 -2.37 6.74
N ARG A 42 -3.16 -1.06 6.80
CA ARG A 42 -3.60 -0.10 5.79
C ARG A 42 -2.39 0.54 5.14
N PHE A 43 -2.38 0.59 3.81
CA PHE A 43 -1.27 1.17 3.06
C PHE A 43 -1.64 2.55 2.52
N PHE A 44 -0.66 3.43 2.51
CA PHE A 44 -0.78 4.80 2.01
C PHE A 44 0.40 5.10 1.10
N ILE A 45 0.14 5.77 -0.02
CA ILE A 45 1.17 6.34 -0.89
C ILE A 45 1.17 7.84 -0.66
N ARG A 46 2.34 8.42 -0.37
CA ARG A 46 2.51 9.87 -0.33
C ARG A 46 3.23 10.31 -1.59
N MET A 47 2.61 11.23 -2.32
CA MET A 47 3.14 11.82 -3.54
C MET A 47 2.73 13.29 -3.58
N ASN A 48 3.64 14.20 -3.93
CA ASN A 48 3.38 15.65 -4.00
C ASN A 48 2.71 16.22 -2.73
N ASN A 49 3.20 15.78 -1.57
CA ASN A 49 2.67 16.15 -0.25
C ASN A 49 1.22 15.71 0.05
N GLN A 50 0.60 14.88 -0.80
CA GLN A 50 -0.73 14.33 -0.61
C GLN A 50 -0.67 12.83 -0.31
N TYR A 51 -1.56 12.36 0.57
CA TYR A 51 -1.65 10.96 0.97
C TYR A 51 -2.84 10.26 0.29
N TYR A 52 -2.56 9.12 -0.33
CA TYR A 52 -3.55 8.30 -1.03
C TYR A 52 -3.68 6.94 -0.35
N PRO A 53 -4.84 6.61 0.25
CA PRO A 53 -5.07 5.28 0.80
C PRO A 53 -5.18 4.26 -0.33
N VAL A 54 -4.43 3.17 -0.22
CA VAL A 54 -4.41 2.11 -1.22
C VAL A 54 -4.70 0.74 -0.60
N SER A 55 -5.65 0.04 -1.20
CA SER A 55 -6.09 -1.28 -0.71
C SER A 55 -6.01 -2.36 -1.77
N ASN A 56 -6.05 -1.98 -3.05
CA ASN A 56 -6.07 -2.89 -4.17
C ASN A 56 -5.34 -2.31 -5.39
N LYS A 57 -5.08 -3.16 -6.39
CA LYS A 57 -4.41 -2.78 -7.64
C LYS A 57 -5.05 -1.57 -8.33
N LYS A 58 -6.38 -1.48 -8.32
CA LYS A 58 -7.12 -0.39 -8.97
C LYS A 58 -6.83 0.96 -8.31
N THR A 59 -6.83 1.00 -6.97
CA THR A 59 -6.50 2.22 -6.20
C THR A 59 -5.04 2.63 -6.39
N ILE A 60 -4.11 1.68 -6.41
CA ILE A 60 -2.68 1.95 -6.62
C ILE A 60 -2.44 2.57 -8.00
N LEU A 61 -2.99 1.95 -9.06
CA LEU A 61 -2.85 2.45 -10.42
C LEU A 61 -3.57 3.79 -10.67
N LYS A 62 -4.52 4.17 -9.81
CA LYS A 62 -5.19 5.48 -9.89
C LYS A 62 -4.27 6.60 -9.39
N VAL A 63 -3.40 6.31 -8.41
CA VAL A 63 -2.39 7.28 -7.93
C VAL A 63 -1.40 7.61 -9.04
N PHE A 64 -0.97 6.62 -9.80
CA PHE A 64 0.00 6.76 -10.90
C PHE A 64 -0.67 6.80 -12.28
N ASN A 65 -1.58 7.75 -12.50
CA ASN A 65 -2.39 7.76 -13.73
C ASN A 65 -1.56 7.95 -15.00
N THR A 66 -0.52 8.80 -14.97
CA THR A 66 0.34 9.11 -16.12
C THR A 66 1.12 7.89 -16.62
N THR A 67 1.73 7.12 -15.70
CA THR A 67 2.55 5.93 -16.00
C THR A 67 1.78 4.62 -15.87
N LYS A 68 0.43 4.69 -15.82
CA LYS A 68 -0.45 3.54 -15.57
C LYS A 68 -0.20 2.37 -16.53
N LYS A 69 0.05 2.65 -17.82
CA LYS A 69 0.29 1.61 -18.84
C LYS A 69 1.58 0.84 -18.55
N GLU A 70 2.66 1.53 -18.20
CA GLU A 70 3.97 0.95 -17.90
C GLU A 70 3.93 0.16 -16.59
N LEU A 71 3.31 0.72 -15.54
CA LEU A 71 3.13 0.03 -14.27
C LEU A 71 2.24 -1.22 -14.40
N GLN A 72 1.24 -1.20 -15.28
CA GLN A 72 0.46 -2.40 -15.60
C GLN A 72 1.30 -3.47 -16.30
N LYS A 73 2.15 -3.08 -17.26
CA LYS A 73 3.07 -4.00 -17.96
C LYS A 73 4.06 -4.61 -16.98
N TYR A 74 4.68 -3.80 -16.13
CA TYR A 74 5.59 -4.26 -15.09
C TYR A 74 4.91 -5.16 -14.06
N SER A 75 3.71 -4.79 -13.59
CA SER A 75 2.92 -5.62 -12.67
C SER A 75 2.61 -7.00 -13.24
N ARG A 76 2.40 -7.11 -14.56
CA ARG A 76 2.19 -8.40 -15.23
C ARG A 76 3.50 -9.16 -15.38
N ALA A 77 4.56 -8.52 -15.85
CA ALA A 77 5.88 -9.13 -16.04
C ALA A 77 6.49 -9.67 -14.74
N GLN A 78 6.30 -8.97 -13.63
CA GLN A 78 6.79 -9.37 -12.30
C GLN A 78 5.78 -10.20 -11.51
N HIS A 79 4.65 -10.61 -12.13
CA HIS A 79 3.58 -11.39 -11.50
C HIS A 79 3.11 -10.83 -10.14
N LEU A 80 3.04 -9.49 -10.03
CA LEU A 80 2.70 -8.82 -8.78
C LEU A 80 1.27 -9.14 -8.34
N ASN A 81 1.12 -9.49 -7.06
CA ASN A 81 -0.14 -9.93 -6.48
C ASN A 81 -0.56 -9.03 -5.32
N PHE A 82 -1.69 -8.35 -5.49
CA PHE A 82 -2.23 -7.40 -4.51
C PHE A 82 -3.24 -8.02 -3.53
N LYS A 83 -3.27 -9.36 -3.41
CA LYS A 83 -3.98 -10.07 -2.33
C LYS A 83 -3.29 -9.81 -0.99
N LYS A 84 -4.04 -9.96 0.11
CA LYS A 84 -3.63 -9.60 1.49
C LYS A 84 -2.19 -10.02 1.84
N GLN A 85 -1.79 -11.24 1.49
CA GLN A 85 -0.47 -11.81 1.82
C GLN A 85 0.70 -11.14 1.09
N ASN A 86 0.50 -10.72 -0.16
CA ASN A 86 1.57 -10.23 -1.04
C ASN A 86 1.44 -8.74 -1.39
N ARG A 87 0.42 -8.07 -0.83
CA ARG A 87 0.09 -6.68 -1.17
C ARG A 87 1.20 -5.72 -0.81
N GLU A 88 1.82 -5.89 0.36
CA GLU A 88 2.91 -5.01 0.82
C GLU A 88 4.12 -5.09 -0.11
N SER A 89 4.65 -6.30 -0.32
CA SER A 89 5.81 -6.54 -1.17
C SER A 89 5.54 -6.12 -2.64
N SER A 90 4.34 -6.37 -3.15
CA SER A 90 3.95 -5.95 -4.49
C SER A 90 3.82 -4.43 -4.62
N LEU A 91 3.33 -3.76 -3.58
CA LEU A 91 3.24 -2.30 -3.54
C LEU A 91 4.64 -1.66 -3.52
N ILE A 92 5.53 -2.14 -2.65
CA ILE A 92 6.93 -1.67 -2.57
C ILE A 92 7.61 -1.78 -3.94
N LYS A 93 7.57 -2.97 -4.56
CA LYS A 93 8.18 -3.21 -5.88
C LYS A 93 7.63 -2.30 -6.98
N LEU A 94 6.32 -2.04 -6.95
CA LEU A 94 5.67 -1.20 -7.97
C LEU A 94 6.04 0.27 -7.79
N VAL A 95 6.09 0.77 -6.55
CA VAL A 95 6.48 2.16 -6.27
C VAL A 95 7.97 2.38 -6.54
N GLN A 96 8.84 1.44 -6.18
CA GLN A 96 10.26 1.51 -6.53
C GLN A 96 10.46 1.60 -8.05
N TYR A 97 9.73 0.79 -8.81
CA TYR A 97 9.77 0.87 -10.28
C TYR A 97 9.23 2.20 -10.81
N TYR A 98 8.14 2.72 -10.22
CA TYR A 98 7.65 4.06 -10.57
C TYR A 98 8.71 5.14 -10.33
N ASP A 99 9.42 5.11 -9.20
CA ASP A 99 10.46 6.08 -8.90
C ASP A 99 11.58 6.03 -9.96
N THR A 100 11.97 4.82 -10.44
CA THR A 100 12.94 4.68 -11.54
C THR A 100 12.45 5.25 -12.88
N LEU A 101 11.15 5.15 -13.17
CA LEU A 101 10.55 5.75 -14.38
C LEU A 101 10.48 7.28 -14.25
N SER A 102 10.10 7.77 -13.06
CA SER A 102 10.02 9.21 -12.79
C SER A 102 11.39 9.89 -12.85
N ALA A 103 12.46 9.17 -12.50
CA ALA A 103 13.83 9.67 -12.62
C ALA A 103 14.28 9.84 -14.08
N GLN A 104 13.65 9.12 -15.03
CA GLN A 104 13.99 9.17 -16.46
C GLN A 104 13.14 10.17 -17.25
N ILE A 105 12.02 10.63 -16.69
CA ILE A 105 11.15 11.64 -17.29
C ILE A 105 11.40 12.94 -16.51
N PRO A 106 12.20 13.89 -17.03
CA PRO A 106 12.28 15.20 -16.42
C PRO A 106 10.88 15.80 -16.50
N GLU A 107 10.28 16.11 -15.36
CA GLU A 107 9.09 16.94 -15.28
C GLU A 107 9.43 18.26 -15.99
N ALA A 108 8.95 18.42 -17.23
CA ALA A 108 8.99 19.68 -17.93
C ALA A 108 8.18 20.67 -17.10
N ASN A 109 8.87 21.70 -16.61
CA ASN A 109 8.31 22.88 -15.96
C ASN A 109 7.24 23.55 -16.83
#